data_AF-A0A822HNE2-F1
#
_entry.id   AF-A0A822HNE2-F1
#
_cell.length_a   1.000
_cell.length_b   1.000
_cell.length_c   1.000
_cell.angle_alpha   90.00
_cell.angle_beta   90.00
_cell.angle_gamma   90.00
#
_symmetry.space_group_name_H-M   'P 1'
#
loop_
_entity.id
_entity.type
_entity.pdbx_description
1 polymer ?
#
loop_
_entity_poly.entity_id
_entity_poly.type
_entity_poly.pdbx_seq_one_letter_code
_entity_poly.pdbx_strand_id
1 'polypeptide(L)'
;ERALSNIAPFLRDIFIEFSHILTKTLVGSYGQELLPNGLHALKPTASVVELVMLLCSQEWQNSLQKHAGLAFIELVNEGRLLSHASNDHVVKVA
;
A
#
# COMPACT_ATOMS: atom_id res chain seq x y z
N GLU A 1 13.75 -16.42 0.78
CA GLU A 1 12.46 -17.13 0.73
C GLU A 1 11.58 -16.90 1.96
N ARG A 2 11.99 -17.32 3.17
CA ARG A 2 11.13 -17.26 4.39
C ARG A 2 10.57 -15.88 4.77
N ALA A 3 11.29 -14.78 4.49
CA ALA A 3 10.84 -13.44 4.87
C ALA A 3 9.52 -13.05 4.16
N LEU A 4 9.40 -13.34 2.86
CA LEU A 4 8.20 -13.02 2.09
C LEU A 4 7.02 -13.93 2.46
N SER A 5 7.30 -15.20 2.78
CA SER A 5 6.27 -16.16 3.22
C SER A 5 5.54 -15.72 4.49
N ASN A 6 6.24 -15.05 5.42
CA ASN A 6 5.63 -14.56 6.66
C ASN A 6 4.85 -13.24 6.47
N ILE A 7 5.22 -12.44 5.46
CA ILE A 7 4.63 -11.13 5.21
C ILE A 7 3.42 -11.24 4.27
N ALA A 8 3.39 -12.23 3.38
CA ALA A 8 2.31 -12.42 2.40
C ALA A 8 0.90 -12.50 3.01
N PRO A 9 0.66 -13.23 4.13
CA PRO A 9 -0.66 -13.25 4.77
C PRO A 9 -1.09 -11.86 5.26
N PHE A 10 -0.17 -11.12 5.90
CA PHE A 10 -0.45 -9.78 6.38
C PHE A 10 -0.74 -8.79 5.25
N LEU A 11 0.04 -8.84 4.16
CA LEU A 11 -0.24 -8.03 2.97
C LEU A 11 -1.58 -8.37 2.33
N ARG A 12 -1.97 -9.65 2.34
CA ARG A 12 -3.26 -10.10 1.84
C ARG A 12 -4.40 -9.50 2.66
N ASP A 13 -4.27 -9.48 3.98
CA ASP A 13 -5.29 -8.91 4.87
C ASP A 13 -5.47 -7.41 4.62
N ILE A 14 -4.37 -6.66 4.48
CA ILE A 14 -4.40 -5.24 4.07
C ILE A 14 -5.13 -5.08 2.73
N PHE A 15 -4.79 -5.89 1.73
CA PHE A 15 -5.39 -5.76 0.40
C PHE A 15 -6.90 -6.05 0.39
N ILE A 16 -7.36 -6.95 1.26
CA ILE A 16 -8.79 -7.26 1.43
C ILE A 16 -9.49 -6.11 2.17
N GLU A 17 -8.94 -5.68 3.30
CA GLU A 17 -9.49 -4.63 4.15
C GLU A 17 -9.66 -3.32 3.38
N PHE A 18 -8.64 -2.93 2.62
CA PHE A 18 -8.63 -1.68 1.85
C PHE A 18 -9.01 -1.87 0.38
N SER A 19 -9.61 -3.01 0.02
CA SER A 19 -9.92 -3.36 -1.38
C SER A 19 -10.67 -2.25 -2.13
N HIS A 20 -11.67 -1.63 -1.50
CA HIS A 20 -12.49 -0.59 -2.13
C HIS A 20 -11.67 0.61 -2.64
N ILE A 21 -10.68 1.07 -1.87
CA ILE A 21 -9.81 2.18 -2.27
C ILE A 21 -8.70 1.68 -3.19
N LEU A 22 -8.09 0.55 -2.85
CA LEU A 22 -6.96 0.00 -3.59
C LEU A 22 -7.34 -0.39 -5.03
N THR A 23 -8.56 -0.85 -5.29
CA THR A 23 -9.03 -1.12 -6.65
C THR A 23 -9.04 0.13 -7.54
N LYS A 24 -9.33 1.31 -6.96
CA LYS A 24 -9.36 2.59 -7.70
C LYS A 24 -7.97 3.21 -7.85
N THR A 25 -7.05 2.87 -6.95
CA THR A 25 -5.69 3.42 -6.90
C THR A 25 -4.70 2.55 -7.68
N LEU A 26 -4.75 1.23 -7.49
CA LEU A 26 -3.87 0.26 -8.13
C LEU A 26 -4.39 -0.10 -9.52
N VAL A 27 -4.22 0.86 -10.43
CA VAL A 27 -4.66 0.77 -11.81
C VAL A 27 -3.45 0.71 -12.73
N GLY A 28 -3.51 -0.18 -13.72
CA GLY A 28 -2.49 -0.35 -14.74
C GLY A 28 -2.55 0.71 -15.82
N SER A 29 -1.60 0.64 -16.75
CA SER A 29 -1.40 1.63 -17.81
C SER A 29 -2.61 1.81 -18.72
N TYR A 30 -3.49 0.80 -18.81
CA TYR A 30 -4.70 0.82 -19.64
C TYR A 30 -6.00 0.97 -18.84
N GLY A 31 -5.92 1.32 -17.56
CA GLY A 31 -7.11 1.47 -16.72
C GLY A 31 -7.60 0.17 -16.07
N GLN A 32 -6.89 -0.95 -16.25
CA GLN A 32 -7.24 -2.23 -15.67
C GLN A 32 -6.87 -2.30 -14.18
N GLU A 33 -7.71 -2.96 -13.39
CA GLU A 33 -7.46 -3.17 -11.96
C GLU A 33 -6.31 -4.16 -11.75
N LEU A 34 -5.35 -3.81 -10.90
CA LEU A 34 -4.21 -4.68 -10.59
C LEU A 34 -4.49 -5.56 -9.35
N LEU A 35 -5.31 -5.09 -8.42
CA LEU A 35 -5.58 -5.74 -7.13
C LEU A 35 -5.97 -7.23 -7.24
N PRO A 36 -6.83 -7.68 -8.19
CA PRO A 36 -7.18 -9.10 -8.31
C PRO A 36 -5.97 -10.01 -8.54
N ASN A 37 -5.03 -9.59 -9.39
CA ASN A 37 -3.79 -10.33 -9.64
C ASN A 37 -2.87 -10.33 -8.41
N GLY A 38 -2.91 -9.25 -7.62
CA GLY A 38 -2.16 -9.15 -6.37
C GLY A 38 -2.65 -10.13 -5.31
N LEU A 39 -3.97 -10.18 -5.11
CA LEU A 39 -4.60 -11.15 -4.21
C LEU A 39 -4.36 -12.59 -4.66
N HIS A 40 -4.24 -12.84 -5.96
CA HIS A 40 -3.89 -14.15 -6.50
C HIS A 40 -2.47 -14.58 -6.07
N ALA A 41 -1.48 -13.70 -6.22
CA ALA A 41 -0.08 -13.97 -5.87
C ALA A 41 0.17 -14.03 -4.35
N LEU A 42 -0.78 -13.58 -3.53
CA LEU A 42 -0.74 -13.64 -2.07
C LEU A 42 -1.51 -14.81 -1.47
N LYS A 43 -2.08 -15.71 -2.29
CA LYS A 43 -2.76 -16.91 -1.78
C LYS A 43 -1.77 -17.81 -1.03
N PRO A 44 -2.21 -18.55 0.01
CA PRO A 44 -1.34 -19.46 0.75
C PRO A 44 -0.65 -20.53 -0.11
N THR A 45 -1.26 -20.88 -1.25
CA THR A 45 -0.75 -21.87 -2.21
C THR A 45 0.15 -21.26 -3.28
N ALA A 46 0.28 -19.93 -3.35
CA ALA A 46 1.08 -19.26 -4.36
C ALA A 46 2.57 -19.44 -4.05
N SER A 47 3.38 -19.57 -5.10
CA SER A 47 4.82 -19.66 -4.93
C SER A 47 5.42 -18.30 -4.57
N VAL A 48 6.52 -18.29 -3.81
CA VAL A 48 7.27 -17.05 -3.54
C VAL A 48 7.75 -16.41 -4.85
N VAL A 49 7.98 -17.21 -5.90
CA VAL A 49 8.35 -16.72 -7.23
C VAL A 49 7.24 -15.88 -7.85
N GLU A 50 5.98 -16.31 -7.79
CA GLU A 50 4.84 -15.54 -8.29
C GLU A 50 4.69 -14.20 -7.56
N LEU A 51 4.88 -14.19 -6.25
CA LEU A 51 4.86 -12.96 -5.46
C LEU A 51 6.00 -12.02 -5.87
N VAL A 52 7.22 -12.53 -6.05
CA VAL A 52 8.36 -11.73 -6.52
C VAL A 52 8.10 -11.20 -7.93
N MET A 53 7.57 -12.03 -8.83
CA MET A 53 7.21 -11.61 -10.19
C MET A 53 6.17 -10.49 -10.19
N LEU A 54 5.14 -10.60 -9.34
CA LEU A 54 4.13 -9.55 -9.19
C LEU A 54 4.77 -8.24 -8.73
N LEU A 55 5.56 -8.26 -7.64
CA LEU A 55 6.21 -7.08 -7.08
C LEU A 55 7.24 -6.45 -8.04
N CYS A 56 7.86 -7.28 -8.89
CA CYS A 56 8.80 -6.85 -9.92
C CYS A 56 8.13 -6.49 -11.25
N SER A 57 6.81 -6.68 -11.38
CA SER A 57 6.12 -6.38 -12.63
C SER A 57 6.03 -4.87 -12.86
N GLN A 58 6.22 -4.47 -14.12
CA GLN A 58 6.23 -3.06 -14.51
C GLN A 58 4.94 -2.34 -14.11
N GLU A 59 3.79 -2.97 -14.35
CA GLU A 59 2.48 -2.40 -14.05
C GLU A 59 2.32 -2.12 -12.54
N TRP A 60 2.71 -3.08 -11.70
CA TRP A 60 2.65 -2.90 -10.24
C TRP A 60 3.61 -1.83 -9.75
N GLN A 61 4.85 -1.84 -10.24
CA GLN A 61 5.84 -0.84 -9.84
C GLN A 61 5.42 0.57 -10.25
N ASN A 62 4.93 0.74 -11.48
CA ASN A 62 4.45 2.03 -11.97
C ASN A 62 3.27 2.56 -11.14
N SER A 63 2.29 1.69 -10.88
CA SER A 63 1.10 2.07 -10.12
C SER A 63 1.43 2.44 -8.68
N LEU A 64 2.26 1.62 -8.00
CA LEU A 64 2.73 1.91 -6.65
C LEU A 64 3.56 3.19 -6.61
N GLN A 65 4.52 3.38 -7.51
CA GLN A 65 5.35 4.59 -7.54
C GLN A 65 4.54 5.86 -7.78
N LYS A 66 3.51 5.80 -8.64
CA LYS A 66 2.62 6.94 -8.93
C LYS A 66 1.87 7.43 -7.69
N HIS A 67 1.46 6.52 -6.81
CA HIS A 67 0.57 6.85 -5.69
C HIS A 67 1.29 6.91 -4.34
N ALA A 68 2.26 6.03 -4.09
CA ALA A 68 2.92 5.91 -2.79
C ALA A 68 3.72 7.17 -2.41
N GLY A 69 4.38 7.81 -3.38
CA GLY A 69 5.16 9.02 -3.12
C GLY A 69 4.30 10.17 -2.61
N LEU A 70 3.19 10.46 -3.30
CA LEU A 70 2.27 11.52 -2.90
C LEU A 70 1.57 11.20 -1.59
N ALA A 71 1.05 9.98 -1.44
CA ALA A 71 0.38 9.55 -0.21
C ALA A 71 1.30 9.63 1.02
N PHE A 72 2.59 9.28 0.86
CA PHE A 72 3.57 9.41 1.94
C PHE A 72 3.84 10.87 2.31
N ILE A 73 3.95 11.76 1.33
CA ILE A 73 4.13 13.20 1.56
C ILE A 73 2.91 13.78 2.29
N GLU A 74 1.70 13.44 1.86
CA GLU A 74 0.45 13.87 2.51
C GLU A 74 0.40 13.40 3.96
N LEU A 75 0.67 12.12 4.22
CA LEU A 75 0.73 11.56 5.56
C LEU A 75 1.71 12.32 6.48
N VAL A 76 2.93 12.57 5.99
CA VAL A 76 3.94 13.30 6.77
C VAL A 76 3.50 14.74 7.04
N ASN A 77 2.90 15.40 6.05
CA ASN A 77 2.42 16.77 6.19
C ASN A 77 1.26 16.86 7.19
N GLU A 78 0.28 15.96 7.11
CA GLU A 78 -0.82 15.88 8.08
C GLU A 78 -0.30 15.61 9.49
N GLY A 79 0.65 14.69 9.65
CA GLY A 79 1.29 14.41 10.94
C GLY A 79 1.99 15.63 11.53
N ARG A 80 2.68 16.43 10.69
CA ARG A 80 3.29 17.70 11.13
C ARG A 80 2.25 18.73 11.57
N LEU A 81 1.17 18.90 10.81
CA LEU A 81 0.09 19.83 11.15
C LEU A 81 -0.59 19.45 12.47
N LEU A 82 -0.88 18.17 12.68
CA LEU A 82 -1.45 17.64 13.92
C LEU A 82 -0.51 17.87 15.11
N SER A 83 0.80 17.66 14.94
CA SER A 83 1.80 17.92 15.99
C SER A 83 1.85 19.41 16.40
N HIS A 84 1.83 20.32 15.42
CA HIS A 84 1.77 21.75 15.70
C HIS A 84 0.49 22.15 16.43
N ALA A 85 -0.67 21.68 15.95
CA ALA A 85 -1.95 21.94 16.61
C ALA A 85 -1.96 21.42 18.05
N SER A 86 -1.49 20.19 18.28
CA SER A 86 -1.40 19.61 19.61
C SER A 86 -0.50 20.41 20.55
N ASN A 87 0.66 20.86 20.08
CA ASN A 87 1.57 21.68 20.89
C ASN A 87 0.96 23.06 21.23
N ASP A 88 0.32 23.72 20.26
CA ASP A 88 -0.37 24.99 20.49
C ASP A 88 -1.52 24.85 21.50
N HIS A 89 -2.26 23.73 21.46
CA HIS A 89 -3.31 23.45 22.42
C HIS A 89 -2.74 23.19 23.83
N VAL A 90 -1.65 22.44 23.96
CA VAL A 90 -0.99 22.22 25.26
C VAL A 90 -0.47 23.53 25.86
N VAL A 91 0.16 24.38 25.05
CA VAL A 91 0.70 25.67 25.51
C VAL A 91 -0.39 26.68 25.87
N LYS A 92 -1.58 26.61 25.26
CA LYS A 92 -2.71 27.48 25.58
C LYS A 92 -3.56 27.00 26.76
N VAL A 93 -3.42 25.73 27.16
CA VAL A 93 -4.16 25.12 28.28
C VAL A 93 -3.30 25.07 29.56
N ALA A 94 -1.97 25.19 29.45
CA ALA A 94 -1.04 25.39 30.56
C ALA A 94 -0.95 26.87 30.99
#